data_AF-A0A483ALM6-F1
#
_entry.id   AF-A0A483ALM6-F1
#
_cell.length_a   1.000
_cell.length_b   1.000
_cell.length_c   1.000
_cell.angle_alpha   90.00
_cell.angle_beta   90.00
_cell.angle_gamma   90.00
#
_symmetry.space_group_name_H-M   'P 1'
#
loop_
_entity.id
_entity.type
_entity.pdbx_description
1 polymer ?
#
loop_
_entity_poly.entity_id
_entity_poly.type
_entity_poly.pdbx_seq_one_letter_code
_entity_poly.pdbx_strand_id
1 'polypeptide(L)'
;MFFLTLKKLLDDEQVILSPPTKLHNPPVKFLDPYPKSHIKHGQYKWDVWDIPNEEIIQYMRDIFPKNVSDENDDKVCDFWFSEDCPQIAWIDQETGEIFGS
;
A
#
# COMPACT_ATOMS: atom_id res chain seq x y z
N MET A 1 0.75 11.73 -12.65
CA MET A 1 -0.19 12.23 -11.62
C MET A 1 -0.34 11.25 -10.47
N PHE A 2 -0.58 9.95 -10.74
CA PHE A 2 -0.80 8.90 -9.74
C PHE A 2 0.12 8.94 -8.49
N PHE A 3 1.44 8.86 -8.65
CA PHE A 3 2.36 8.82 -7.50
C PHE A 3 2.34 10.06 -6.61
N LEU A 4 2.00 11.24 -7.17
CA LEU A 4 1.85 12.44 -6.37
C LEU A 4 0.57 12.37 -5.52
N THR A 5 -0.52 11.88 -6.11
CA THR A 5 -1.78 11.64 -5.39
C THR A 5 -1.58 10.59 -4.30
N LEU A 6 -0.95 9.45 -4.60
CA LEU A 6 -0.69 8.40 -3.62
C LEU A 6 0.17 8.92 -2.46
N LYS A 7 1.22 9.70 -2.74
CA LYS A 7 2.02 10.33 -1.68
C LYS A 7 1.16 11.21 -0.78
N LYS A 8 0.30 12.05 -1.35
CA LYS A 8 -0.58 12.92 -0.56
C LYS A 8 -1.54 12.13 0.32
N LEU A 9 -2.09 11.03 -0.19
CA LEU A 9 -2.96 10.14 0.59
C LEU A 9 -2.22 9.48 1.76
N LEU A 10 -0.95 9.10 1.56
CA LEU A 10 -0.09 8.56 2.62
C LEU A 10 0.25 9.63 3.66
N ASP A 11 0.63 10.83 3.21
CA ASP A 11 0.97 11.95 4.09
C ASP A 11 -0.23 12.42 4.92
N ASP A 12 -1.44 12.23 4.39
CA ASP A 12 -2.71 12.55 5.07
C ASP A 12 -3.26 11.37 5.90
N GLU A 13 -2.52 10.27 6.01
CA GLU A 13 -2.96 9.06 6.75
C GLU A 13 -4.31 8.50 6.27
N GLN A 14 -4.66 8.72 4.99
CA GLN A 14 -5.89 8.20 4.37
C GLN A 14 -5.71 6.77 3.84
N VAL A 15 -4.48 6.41 3.53
CA VAL A 15 -4.10 5.07 3.07
C VAL A 15 -2.83 4.61 3.77
N ILE A 16 -2.65 3.30 3.82
CA ILE A 16 -1.41 2.63 4.23
C ILE A 16 -0.99 1.67 3.14
N LEU A 17 0.32 1.37 3.10
CA LEU A 17 0.89 0.41 2.17
C LEU A 17 1.49 -0.75 2.93
N SER A 18 1.15 -1.97 2.53
CA SER A 18 1.94 -3.15 2.87
C SER A 18 3.13 -3.27 1.95
N PRO A 19 4.28 -3.76 2.43
CA PRO A 19 5.41 -4.00 1.57
C PRO A 19 5.07 -5.06 0.51
N PRO A 20 5.69 -4.97 -0.68
CA PRO A 20 5.59 -6.02 -1.69
C PRO A 20 5.99 -7.38 -1.13
N THR A 21 5.26 -8.43 -1.51
CA THR A 21 5.48 -9.80 -1.01
C THR A 21 6.83 -10.39 -1.43
N LYS A 22 7.46 -9.87 -2.50
CA LYS A 22 8.82 -10.29 -2.88
C LYS A 22 9.89 -9.90 -1.85
N LEU A 23 9.61 -8.92 -0.99
CA LEU A 23 10.57 -8.49 0.02
C LEU A 23 10.56 -9.51 1.17
N HIS A 24 11.68 -10.17 1.40
CA HIS A 24 11.74 -11.25 2.39
C HIS A 24 11.63 -10.79 3.84
N ASN A 25 12.18 -9.61 4.18
CA ASN A 25 12.17 -9.05 5.55
C ASN A 25 12.07 -7.51 5.52
N PRO A 26 11.00 -6.94 4.95
CA PRO A 26 10.79 -5.50 4.98
C PRO A 26 10.57 -5.02 6.43
N PRO A 27 11.00 -3.80 6.78
CA PRO A 27 10.61 -3.21 8.05
C PRO A 27 9.09 -3.00 8.05
N VAL A 28 8.41 -3.56 9.04
CA VAL A 28 6.96 -3.46 9.17
C VAL A 28 6.61 -3.03 10.58
N LYS A 29 5.57 -2.21 10.68
CA LYS A 29 4.88 -1.95 11.94
C LYS A 29 3.49 -2.52 11.86
N PHE A 30 3.02 -3.01 13.00
CA PHE A 30 1.64 -3.44 13.13
C PHE A 30 0.84 -2.24 13.63
N LEU A 31 -0.18 -1.85 12.89
CA LEU A 31 -1.23 -1.05 13.48
C LEU A 31 -2.05 -2.01 14.36
N ASP A 32 -1.98 -1.83 15.67
CA ASP A 32 -3.00 -2.40 16.55
C ASP A 32 -4.36 -1.94 16.01
N PRO A 33 -5.42 -2.78 16.04
CA PRO A 33 -6.74 -2.32 15.65
C PRO A 33 -7.04 -1.07 16.49
N TYR A 34 -7.13 0.07 15.81
CA TYR A 34 -7.50 1.35 16.42
C TYR A 34 -8.75 1.11 17.26
N PRO A 35 -8.86 1.67 18.48
CA PRO A 35 -9.76 1.12 19.47
C PRO A 35 -11.20 1.22 18.96
N LYS A 36 -11.79 0.05 18.69
CA LYS A 36 -13.19 -0.23 18.25
C LYS A 36 -13.42 -0.54 16.77
N SER A 37 -12.47 -1.10 16.03
CA SER A 37 -12.88 -1.86 14.85
C SER A 37 -13.72 -3.05 15.30
N HIS A 38 -14.98 -3.16 14.87
CA HIS A 38 -15.87 -4.28 15.20
C HIS A 38 -15.51 -5.55 14.42
N ILE A 39 -14.22 -5.88 14.34
CA ILE A 39 -13.71 -7.10 13.73
C ILE A 39 -14.03 -8.26 14.68
N LYS A 40 -15.25 -8.77 14.57
CA LYS A 40 -15.57 -10.13 15.03
C LYS A 40 -14.89 -11.08 14.04
N HIS A 41 -14.00 -11.91 14.59
CA HIS A 41 -13.21 -12.97 13.95
C HIS A 41 -11.83 -12.55 13.42
N GLY A 42 -10.83 -12.67 14.30
CA GLY A 42 -9.55 -13.34 14.01
C GLY A 42 -8.70 -12.88 12.83
N GLN A 43 -7.54 -12.30 13.17
CA GLN A 43 -6.24 -12.54 12.51
C GLN A 43 -5.97 -11.95 11.11
N TYR A 44 -6.24 -10.67 10.87
CA TYR A 44 -5.48 -9.96 9.84
C TYR A 44 -4.85 -8.72 10.47
N LYS A 45 -3.63 -8.89 10.97
CA LYS A 45 -2.73 -7.76 11.22
C LYS A 45 -2.28 -7.28 9.85
N TRP A 46 -2.47 -5.99 9.56
CA TRP A 46 -1.94 -5.40 8.34
C TRP A 46 -0.48 -5.03 8.57
N ASP A 47 0.42 -5.57 7.74
CA ASP A 47 1.85 -5.31 7.81
C ASP A 47 2.14 -3.96 7.17
N VAL A 48 2.08 -2.86 7.94
CA VAL A 48 2.35 -1.53 7.38
C VAL A 48 3.84 -1.38 7.11
N TRP A 49 4.18 -1.01 5.88
CA TRP A 49 5.56 -0.77 5.48
C TRP A 49 6.14 0.43 6.24
N ASP A 50 7.07 0.16 7.16
CA ASP A 50 7.59 1.17 8.10
C ASP A 50 8.87 1.81 7.58
N ILE A 51 8.75 2.48 6.44
CA ILE A 51 9.78 3.35 5.86
C ILE A 51 9.15 4.71 5.49
N PRO A 52 9.95 5.76 5.25
CA PRO A 52 9.43 7.05 4.83
C PRO A 52 8.57 6.95 3.56
N ASN A 53 7.47 7.71 3.50
CA ASN A 53 6.57 7.74 2.34
C ASN A 53 7.32 8.06 1.03
N GLU A 54 8.33 8.94 1.08
CA GLU A 54 9.20 9.26 -0.06
C GLU A 54 9.93 8.02 -0.59
N GLU A 55 10.42 7.15 0.30
CA GLU A 55 11.13 5.93 -0.07
C GLU A 55 10.17 4.90 -0.69
N ILE A 56 8.95 4.77 -0.16
CA ILE A 56 7.92 3.90 -0.74
C ILE A 56 7.57 4.37 -2.15
N ILE A 57 7.32 5.67 -2.32
CA ILE A 57 6.98 6.24 -3.62
C ILE A 57 8.15 6.11 -4.61
N GLN A 58 9.38 6.31 -4.15
CA GLN A 58 10.56 6.14 -5.00
C GLN A 58 10.71 4.68 -5.44
N TYR A 59 10.56 3.73 -4.52
CA TYR A 59 10.57 2.31 -4.84
C TYR A 59 9.52 1.98 -5.90
N MET A 60 8.27 2.41 -5.72
CA MET A 60 7.21 2.16 -6.70
C MET A 60 7.54 2.78 -8.06
N ARG A 61 8.12 3.98 -8.11
CA ARG A 61 8.53 4.63 -9.37
C ARG A 61 9.64 3.88 -10.09
N ASP A 62 10.58 3.31 -9.34
CA ASP A 62 11.75 2.65 -9.92
C ASP A 62 11.38 1.35 -10.64
N ILE A 63 10.42 0.62 -10.07
CA ILE A 63 9.91 -0.65 -10.60
C ILE A 63 8.73 -0.49 -11.55
N PHE A 64 8.02 0.65 -11.50
CA PHE A 64 6.87 0.88 -12.37
C PHE A 64 7.28 0.73 -13.83
N PRO A 65 6.49 0.02 -14.66
CA PRO A 65 6.85 -0.26 -16.04
C PRO A 65 7.12 1.02 -16.83
N LYS A 66 8.23 1.01 -17.55
CA LYS A 66 8.68 2.10 -18.43
C LYS A 66 8.34 1.73 -19.87
N ASN A 67 8.13 2.74 -20.71
CA ASN A 67 7.80 2.56 -22.13
C ASN A 67 6.53 1.71 -22.34
N VAL A 68 5.46 2.09 -21.63
CA VAL A 68 4.12 1.50 -21.80
C VAL A 68 3.38 2.21 -22.93
N SER A 69 2.56 1.49 -23.69
CA SER A 69 1.77 2.09 -24.77
C SER A 69 0.64 2.96 -24.24
N ASP A 70 -0.07 2.45 -23.25
CA ASP A 70 -1.25 3.03 -22.62
C ASP A 70 -1.54 2.34 -21.28
N GLU A 71 -2.63 2.74 -20.61
CA GLU A 71 -3.03 2.20 -19.31
C GLU A 71 -3.43 0.71 -19.31
N ASN A 72 -3.73 0.13 -20.48
CA ASN A 72 -4.09 -1.28 -20.62
C ASN A 72 -2.92 -2.13 -21.12
N ASP A 73 -1.70 -1.58 -21.22
CA ASP A 73 -0.49 -2.34 -21.53
C ASP A 73 -0.34 -3.46 -20.48
N ASP A 74 -0.14 -4.70 -20.94
CA ASP A 74 -0.03 -5.88 -20.08
C ASP A 74 1.01 -5.68 -18.97
N LYS A 75 2.09 -4.93 -19.20
CA LYS A 75 3.11 -4.63 -18.18
C LYS A 75 2.55 -3.82 -17.02
N VAL A 76 1.60 -2.92 -17.28
CA VAL A 76 0.92 -2.12 -16.26
C VAL A 76 0.05 -3.03 -15.42
N CYS A 77 -0.75 -3.88 -16.05
CA CYS A 77 -1.55 -4.90 -15.37
C CYS A 77 -0.66 -5.82 -14.54
N ASP A 78 0.38 -6.40 -15.13
CA ASP A 78 1.34 -7.28 -14.48
C ASP A 78 1.93 -6.62 -13.24
N PHE A 79 2.34 -5.36 -13.33
CA PHE A 79 2.85 -4.63 -12.17
C PHE A 79 1.85 -4.62 -11.01
N TRP A 80 0.60 -4.19 -11.24
CA TRP A 80 -0.40 -4.07 -10.18
C TRP A 80 -0.78 -5.40 -9.52
N PHE A 81 -0.67 -6.51 -10.23
CA PHE A 81 -1.01 -7.85 -9.74
C PHE A 81 0.23 -8.70 -9.37
N SER A 82 1.44 -8.15 -9.49
CA SER A 82 2.69 -8.83 -9.16
C SER A 82 3.07 -8.74 -7.69
N GLU A 83 4.02 -9.57 -7.29
CA GLU A 83 4.70 -9.52 -5.99
C GLU A 83 5.60 -8.29 -5.81
N ASP A 84 5.76 -7.46 -6.84
CA ASP A 84 6.55 -6.23 -6.84
C ASP A 84 5.76 -5.02 -6.32
N CYS A 85 4.42 -5.03 -6.42
CA CYS A 85 3.58 -3.91 -6.06
C CYS A 85 3.26 -3.92 -4.55
N PRO A 86 3.46 -2.79 -3.84
CA PRO A 86 2.91 -2.61 -2.50
C PRO A 86 1.38 -2.70 -2.52
N GLN A 87 0.78 -3.34 -1.52
CA GLN A 87 -0.68 -3.43 -1.41
C GLN A 87 -1.25 -2.21 -0.68
N ILE A 88 -2.34 -1.64 -1.20
CA ILE A 88 -2.95 -0.43 -0.65
C ILE A 88 -4.18 -0.79 0.18
N ALA A 89 -4.25 -0.29 1.40
CA ALA A 89 -5.46 -0.30 2.21
C ALA A 89 -5.90 1.12 2.57
N TRP A 90 -7.21 1.33 2.61
CA TRP A 90 -7.84 2.57 3.03
C TRP A 90 -8.05 2.59 4.53
N ILE A 91 -7.94 3.77 5.13
CA ILE A 91 -8.31 4.02 6.52
C ILE A 91 -9.60 4.84 6.53
N ASP A 92 -10.64 4.28 7.13
CA ASP A 92 -11.84 5.05 7.45
C ASP A 92 -11.50 6.10 8.52
N GLN A 93 -11.68 7.36 8.18
CA GLN A 93 -11.21 8.49 8.98
C GLN A 93 -12.09 8.75 10.22
N GLU A 94 -13.30 8.20 10.28
CA GLU A 94 -14.21 8.35 11.42
C GLU A 94 -13.98 7.27 12.48
N THR A 95 -13.73 6.04 12.02
CA THR A 95 -13.66 4.83 12.85
C THR A 95 -12.25 4.31 13.06
N GLY A 96 -11.31 4.67 12.17
CA GLY A 96 -9.98 4.09 12.11
C GLY A 96 -9.95 2.65 11.57
N GLU A 97 -11.06 2.15 11.02
CA GLU A 97 -11.11 0.82 10.42
C GLU A 97 -10.29 0.78 9.11
N ILE A 98 -9.59 -0.34 8.90
CA ILE A 98 -8.74 -0.55 7.73
C ILE A 98 -9.47 -1.45 6.73
N PHE A 99 -9.56 -0.99 5.49
CA PHE A 99 -10.16 -1.70 4.37
C PHE A 99 -9.12 -1.94 3.27
N GLY A 100 -8.62 -3.17 3.18
CA GLY A 100 -7.68 -3.61 2.15
C GLY A 100 -8.20 -4.85 1.43
N SER A 101 -7.66 -5.09 0.24
CA SER A 101 -7.86 -6.31 -0.54
C SER A 101 -6.54 -6.99 -0.83
#